data_AF-A0A957KY99-F1
#
_entry.id   AF-A0A957KY99-F1
#
_cell.length_a   1.000
_cell.length_b   1.000
_cell.length_c   1.000
_cell.angle_alpha   90.00
_cell.angle_beta   90.00
_cell.angle_gamma   90.00
#
_symmetry.space_group_name_H-M   'P 1'
#
loop_
_entity.id
_entity.type
_entity.pdbx_description
1 polymer ?
#
loop_
_entity_poly.entity_id
_entity_poly.type
_entity_poly.pdbx_seq_one_letter_code
_entity_poly.pdbx_strand_id
1 'polypeptide(L)'
;GFAHRKFLSDFYSGVFPGSFARGGIFQHNLRTGDKRINGSAASLAGLELALTREDSQAEALALDRLLLVHGVILGFGGIPVLYMGDELGLLNDYDYTSDPDLAMDSRWLHRPVMDWTLAANRHDQ
;
A
#
# COMPACT_ATOMS: atom_id res chain seq x y z
N GLY A 1 -4.83 4.62 -21.27
CA GLY A 1 -4.38 3.77 -22.40
C GLY A 1 -3.45 2.66 -21.93
N PHE A 2 -3.04 1.75 -22.83
CA PHE A 2 -2.15 0.61 -22.50
C PHE A 2 -0.83 1.04 -21.84
N ALA A 3 -0.11 1.98 -22.45
CA ALA A 3 1.17 2.47 -21.92
C ALA A 3 1.04 3.07 -20.52
N HIS A 4 -0.06 3.79 -20.26
CA HIS A 4 -0.32 4.38 -18.94
C HIS A 4 -0.59 3.31 -17.88
N ARG A 5 -1.36 2.25 -18.20
CA ARG A 5 -1.57 1.13 -17.26
C ARG A 5 -0.25 0.43 -16.92
N LYS A 6 0.60 0.20 -17.92
CA LYS A 6 1.95 -0.34 -17.70
C LYS A 6 2.77 0.55 -16.77
N PHE A 7 2.77 1.87 -17.01
CA PHE A 7 3.43 2.84 -16.13
C PHE A 7 2.91 2.74 -14.71
N LEU A 8 1.59 2.71 -14.49
CA LEU A 8 1.00 2.62 -13.16
C LEU A 8 1.44 1.33 -12.45
N SER A 9 1.45 0.19 -13.14
CA SER A 9 1.93 -1.06 -12.56
C SER A 9 3.41 -0.97 -12.19
N ASP A 10 4.26 -0.43 -13.06
CA ASP A 10 5.70 -0.30 -12.77
C ASP A 10 5.98 0.74 -11.67
N PHE A 11 5.16 1.80 -11.59
CA PHE A 11 5.23 2.80 -10.54
C PHE A 11 4.86 2.20 -9.19
N TYR A 12 3.66 1.62 -9.07
CA TYR A 12 3.18 1.08 -7.79
C TYR A 12 3.89 -0.20 -7.34
N SER A 13 4.56 -0.93 -8.25
CA SER A 13 5.47 -2.02 -7.87
C SER A 13 6.87 -1.54 -7.47
N GLY A 14 7.12 -0.23 -7.44
CA GLY A 14 8.42 0.35 -7.09
C GLY A 14 9.53 0.17 -8.14
N VAL A 15 9.22 -0.33 -9.34
CA VAL A 15 10.20 -0.58 -10.41
C VAL A 15 10.55 0.70 -11.17
N PHE A 16 9.59 1.63 -11.29
CA PHE A 16 9.83 2.91 -11.95
C PHE A 16 10.78 3.79 -11.12
N PRO A 17 11.86 4.33 -11.72
CA PRO A 17 12.79 5.21 -11.01
C PRO A 17 12.10 6.41 -10.36
N GLY A 18 12.37 6.65 -9.08
CA GLY A 18 11.74 7.73 -8.32
C GLY A 18 10.34 7.42 -7.80
N SER A 19 9.82 6.20 -7.98
CA SER A 19 8.57 5.80 -7.33
C SER A 19 8.73 5.78 -5.81
N PHE A 20 7.73 6.33 -5.11
CA PHE A 20 7.61 6.24 -3.67
C PHE A 20 6.97 4.93 -3.20
N ALA A 21 6.25 4.22 -4.08
CA ALA A 21 5.40 3.10 -3.69
C ALA A 21 6.19 1.82 -3.38
N ARG A 22 5.68 1.05 -2.43
CA ARG A 22 6.11 -0.32 -2.12
C ARG A 22 4.94 -1.28 -2.28
N GLY A 23 4.79 -1.82 -3.49
CA GLY A 23 3.78 -2.82 -3.82
C GLY A 23 4.37 -4.04 -4.51
N GLY A 24 3.59 -5.12 -4.57
CA GLY A 24 3.94 -6.37 -5.25
C GLY A 24 3.13 -6.58 -6.52
N ILE A 25 3.74 -7.13 -7.57
CA ILE A 25 3.01 -7.51 -8.79
C ILE A 25 2.13 -8.73 -8.50
N PHE A 26 0.88 -8.68 -8.95
CA PHE A 26 -0.07 -9.78 -8.88
C PHE A 26 -0.51 -10.23 -10.28
N GLN A 27 -0.43 -11.56 -10.52
CA GLN A 27 -0.90 -12.24 -11.72
C GLN A 27 -0.52 -11.54 -13.04
N HIS A 28 0.78 -11.41 -13.29
CA HIS A 28 1.29 -10.88 -14.54
C HIS A 28 0.96 -11.83 -15.70
N ASN A 29 0.16 -11.36 -16.65
CA ASN A 29 -0.14 -12.09 -17.88
C ASN A 29 0.90 -11.76 -18.95
N LEU A 30 1.83 -12.69 -19.20
CA LEU A 30 2.93 -12.49 -20.16
C LEU A 30 2.45 -12.28 -21.61
N ARG A 31 1.25 -12.76 -21.96
CA ARG A 31 0.69 -12.62 -23.32
C ARG A 31 0.10 -11.23 -23.55
N THR A 32 -0.51 -10.63 -22.53
CA THR A 32 -1.20 -9.34 -22.65
C THR A 32 -0.44 -8.19 -22.01
N GLY A 33 0.56 -8.48 -21.18
CA GLY A 33 1.26 -7.50 -20.33
C GLY A 33 0.42 -6.98 -19.16
N ASP A 34 -0.76 -7.57 -18.90
CA ASP A 34 -1.62 -7.17 -17.79
C ASP A 34 -0.98 -7.51 -16.44
N LYS A 35 -0.97 -6.55 -15.53
CA LYS A 35 -0.42 -6.66 -14.19
C LYS A 35 -1.39 -5.99 -13.22
N ARG A 36 -1.54 -6.59 -12.04
CA ARG A 36 -2.19 -5.93 -10.90
C ARG A 36 -1.19 -5.72 -9.79
N ILE A 37 -1.60 -4.97 -8.78
CA ILE A 37 -0.75 -4.57 -7.66
C ILE A 37 -1.42 -5.02 -6.37
N ASN A 38 -0.59 -5.59 -5.51
CA ASN A 38 -0.85 -5.83 -4.10
C ASN A 38 -0.07 -4.80 -3.28
N GLY A 39 -0.59 -4.42 -2.12
CA GLY A 39 0.10 -3.58 -1.13
C GLY A 39 -0.89 -2.80 -0.29
N SER A 40 -0.53 -2.51 0.95
CA SER A 40 -1.37 -1.68 1.83
C SER A 40 -1.45 -0.24 1.31
N ALA A 41 -2.47 0.51 1.73
CA ALA A 41 -2.59 1.90 1.32
C ALA A 41 -1.34 2.71 1.71
N ALA A 42 -0.82 2.49 2.93
CA ALA A 42 0.34 3.19 3.44
C ALA A 42 1.62 2.90 2.65
N SER A 43 1.88 1.62 2.34
CA SER A 43 3.04 1.23 1.53
C SER A 43 2.95 1.75 0.10
N LEU A 44 1.76 1.77 -0.50
CA LEU A 44 1.54 2.33 -1.85
C LEU A 44 1.61 3.86 -1.88
N ALA A 45 1.24 4.55 -0.79
CA ALA A 45 1.35 6.00 -0.64
C ALA A 45 2.80 6.48 -0.35
N GLY A 46 3.68 5.54 0.01
CA GLY A 46 5.12 5.75 0.19
C GLY A 46 5.59 5.79 1.64
N LEU A 47 4.71 5.51 2.61
CA LEU A 47 5.06 5.56 4.03
C LEU A 47 6.15 4.54 4.38
N GLU A 48 6.03 3.31 3.87
CA GLU A 48 7.03 2.25 4.08
C GLU A 48 8.44 2.68 3.63
N LEU A 49 8.53 3.30 2.45
CA LEU A 49 9.82 3.76 1.93
C LEU A 49 10.37 4.93 2.75
N ALA A 50 9.51 5.86 3.13
CA ALA A 50 9.89 7.02 3.93
C ALA A 50 10.47 6.60 5.29
N LEU A 51 9.77 5.70 6.00
CA LEU A 51 10.22 5.15 7.28
C LEU A 51 11.52 4.36 7.14
N THR A 52 11.64 3.53 6.10
CA THR A 52 12.88 2.77 5.82
C THR A 52 14.09 3.69 5.59
N ARG A 53 13.87 4.89 5.07
CA ARG A 53 14.91 5.88 4.76
C ARG A 53 15.10 6.94 5.84
N GLU A 54 14.28 6.90 6.89
CA GLU A 54 14.22 7.95 7.91
C GLU A 54 14.04 9.35 7.29
N ASP A 55 13.24 9.43 6.22
CA ASP A 55 13.01 10.66 5.46
C ASP A 55 11.68 11.31 5.91
N SER A 56 11.79 12.24 6.85
CA SER A 56 10.64 12.95 7.44
C SER A 56 9.84 13.77 6.42
N GLN A 57 10.48 14.26 5.35
CA GLN A 57 9.77 14.98 4.30
C GLN A 57 8.95 14.02 3.44
N ALA A 58 9.53 12.89 3.06
CA ALA A 58 8.81 11.85 2.32
C ALA A 58 7.68 11.24 3.17
N GLU A 59 7.87 11.12 4.47
CA GLU A 59 6.88 10.63 5.43
C GLU A 59 5.67 11.57 5.48
N ALA A 60 5.89 12.87 5.68
CA ALA A 60 4.82 13.87 5.66
C ALA A 60 4.03 13.83 4.34
N LEU A 61 4.72 13.72 3.20
CA LEU A 61 4.08 13.59 1.89
C LEU A 61 3.28 12.28 1.74
N ALA A 62 3.72 11.18 2.35
CA ALA A 62 2.99 9.93 2.34
C ALA A 62 1.69 10.03 3.16
N LEU A 63 1.75 10.66 4.34
CA LEU A 63 0.59 10.95 5.18
C LEU A 63 -0.41 11.86 4.46
N ASP A 64 0.07 12.92 3.81
CA ASP A 64 -0.78 13.82 3.00
C ASP A 64 -1.52 13.06 1.88
N ARG A 65 -0.84 12.12 1.19
CA ARG A 65 -1.48 11.29 0.16
C ARG A 65 -2.55 10.37 0.74
N LEU A 66 -2.28 9.74 1.89
CA LEU A 66 -3.26 8.88 2.58
C LEU A 66 -4.50 9.68 2.98
N LEU A 67 -4.30 10.83 3.62
CA LEU A 67 -5.38 11.74 4.02
C LEU A 67 -6.17 12.24 2.81
N LEU A 68 -5.50 12.58 1.70
CA LEU A 68 -6.14 13.01 0.47
C LEU A 68 -7.06 11.92 -0.10
N VAL A 69 -6.55 10.68 -0.25
CA VAL A 69 -7.33 9.57 -0.82
C VAL A 69 -8.56 9.27 0.05
N HIS A 70 -8.39 9.22 1.37
CA HIS A 70 -9.51 9.04 2.29
C HIS A 70 -10.48 10.22 2.27
N GLY A 71 -9.99 11.45 2.19
CA GLY A 71 -10.82 12.65 2.05
C GLY A 71 -11.69 12.61 0.79
N VAL A 72 -11.16 12.15 -0.34
CA VAL A 72 -11.94 11.94 -1.57
C VAL A 72 -13.01 10.87 -1.37
N ILE A 73 -12.67 9.72 -0.77
CA ILE A 73 -13.62 8.63 -0.52
C ILE A 73 -14.76 9.08 0.40
N LEU A 74 -14.43 9.79 1.47
CA LEU A 74 -15.38 10.34 2.44
C LEU A 74 -16.26 11.44 1.84
N GLY A 75 -15.72 12.26 0.94
CA GLY A 75 -16.43 13.38 0.30
C GLY A 75 -17.25 13.01 -0.94
N PHE A 76 -17.12 11.79 -1.48
CA PHE A 76 -17.74 11.40 -2.75
C PHE A 76 -19.28 11.30 -2.68
N GLY A 77 -19.84 11.00 -1.51
CA GLY A 77 -21.27 10.74 -1.32
C GLY A 77 -21.60 9.26 -1.48
N GLY A 78 -21.78 8.56 -0.36
CA GLY A 78 -22.00 7.12 -0.28
C GLY A 78 -21.57 6.56 1.07
N ILE A 79 -21.48 5.24 1.19
CA ILE A 79 -20.94 4.57 2.39
C ILE A 79 -19.43 4.37 2.16
N PRO A 80 -18.54 5.10 2.87
CA PRO A 80 -17.10 4.88 2.79
C PRO A 80 -16.78 3.53 3.44
N VAL A 81 -16.04 2.67 2.73
CA VAL A 81 -15.55 1.40 3.26
C VAL A 81 -14.06 1.57 3.56
N LEU A 82 -13.72 1.64 4.84
CA LEU A 82 -12.33 1.67 5.29
C LEU A 82 -11.79 0.24 5.33
N TYR A 83 -10.58 0.07 4.80
CA TYR A 83 -9.87 -1.20 4.90
C TYR A 83 -9.13 -1.25 6.24
N MET A 84 -9.21 -2.39 6.93
CA MET A 84 -8.68 -2.52 8.29
C MET A 84 -7.20 -2.17 8.36
N GLY A 85 -6.83 -1.26 9.26
CA GLY A 85 -5.44 -0.86 9.48
C GLY A 85 -5.00 0.37 8.68
N ASP A 86 -5.76 0.79 7.67
CA ASP A 86 -5.46 2.02 6.94
C ASP A 86 -5.52 3.24 7.88
N GLU A 87 -6.38 3.21 8.90
CA GLU A 87 -6.51 4.26 9.91
C GLU A 87 -5.29 4.37 10.85
N LEU A 88 -4.45 3.33 10.89
CA LEU A 88 -3.21 3.28 11.65
C LEU A 88 -1.97 3.40 10.74
N GLY A 89 -2.16 3.50 9.44
CA GLY A 89 -1.05 3.47 8.48
C GLY A 89 -0.32 2.13 8.44
N LEU A 90 -1.01 1.00 8.67
CA LEU A 90 -0.37 -0.32 8.62
C LEU A 90 0.32 -0.56 7.26
N LEU A 91 1.57 -1.01 7.33
CA LEU A 91 2.39 -1.30 6.15
C LEU A 91 2.09 -2.69 5.59
N ASN A 92 2.79 -3.05 4.52
CA ASN A 92 2.79 -4.41 3.99
C ASN A 92 3.20 -5.44 5.05
N ASP A 93 2.50 -6.57 5.06
CA ASP A 93 2.90 -7.76 5.79
C ASP A 93 3.78 -8.63 4.87
N TYR A 94 5.07 -8.76 5.17
CA TYR A 94 5.98 -9.63 4.41
C TYR A 94 6.11 -11.03 5.03
N ASP A 95 5.61 -11.23 6.24
CA ASP A 95 5.73 -12.48 7.00
C ASP A 95 4.90 -13.61 6.38
N TYR A 96 3.87 -13.28 5.59
CA TYR A 96 3.09 -14.27 4.83
C TYR A 96 3.95 -15.19 3.95
N THR A 97 5.16 -14.75 3.55
CA THR A 97 6.09 -15.57 2.77
C THR A 97 6.69 -16.74 3.56
N SER A 98 6.66 -16.65 4.89
CA SER A 98 7.16 -17.68 5.80
C SER A 98 6.10 -18.73 6.16
N ASP A 99 4.82 -18.46 5.88
CA ASP A 99 3.72 -19.40 6.07
C ASP A 99 3.47 -20.18 4.76
N PRO A 100 3.70 -21.51 4.74
CA PRO A 100 3.48 -22.34 3.54
C PRO A 100 2.05 -22.27 2.99
N ASP A 101 1.04 -22.03 3.83
CA ASP A 101 -0.37 -21.96 3.42
C ASP A 101 -0.70 -20.61 2.76
N LEU A 102 0.10 -19.56 3.01
CA LEU A 102 -0.12 -18.20 2.51
C LEU A 102 0.85 -17.80 1.39
N ALA A 103 2.07 -18.34 1.40
CA ALA A 103 3.19 -17.90 0.57
C ALA A 103 2.89 -17.90 -0.95
N MET A 104 1.99 -18.77 -1.41
CA MET A 104 1.60 -18.89 -2.81
C MET A 104 0.63 -17.78 -3.29
N ASP A 105 0.08 -16.98 -2.38
CA ASP A 105 -0.86 -15.91 -2.69
C ASP A 105 -0.35 -14.56 -2.19
N SER A 106 0.26 -13.79 -3.10
CA SER A 106 0.82 -12.47 -2.76
C SER A 106 -0.22 -11.43 -2.35
N ARG A 107 -1.52 -11.73 -2.36
CA ARG A 107 -2.55 -10.86 -1.79
C ARG A 107 -2.44 -10.77 -0.26
N TRP A 108 -1.79 -11.72 0.39
CA TRP A 108 -1.52 -11.65 1.83
C TRP A 108 -0.60 -10.49 2.21
N LEU A 109 0.13 -9.92 1.24
CA LEU A 109 0.95 -8.71 1.42
C LEU A 109 0.17 -7.53 2.04
N HIS A 110 -1.13 -7.44 1.77
CA HIS A 110 -2.01 -6.38 2.28
C HIS A 110 -3.14 -6.95 3.15
N ARG A 111 -2.91 -8.07 3.82
CA ARG A 111 -3.85 -8.64 4.80
C ARG A 111 -3.19 -8.84 6.16
N PRO A 112 -2.59 -7.79 6.74
CA PRO A 112 -1.95 -7.91 8.03
C PRO A 112 -2.97 -8.28 9.10
N VAL A 113 -2.49 -8.85 10.19
CA VAL A 113 -3.25 -8.93 11.45
C VAL A 113 -3.31 -7.53 12.06
N MET A 114 -4.44 -7.19 12.69
CA MET A 114 -4.59 -5.92 13.39
C MET A 114 -3.53 -5.76 14.50
N ASP A 115 -2.76 -4.68 14.46
CA ASP A 115 -1.85 -4.31 15.53
C ASP A 115 -2.61 -3.52 16.61
N TRP A 116 -3.08 -4.24 17.63
CA TRP A 116 -3.80 -3.64 18.76
C TRP A 116 -2.92 -2.78 19.66
N THR A 117 -1.61 -3.01 19.68
CA THR A 117 -0.67 -2.17 20.44
C THR A 117 -0.54 -0.81 19.76
N LEU A 118 -0.34 -0.79 18.44
CA LEU A 118 -0.36 0.45 17.67
C LEU A 118 -1.73 1.16 17.78
N ALA A 119 -2.83 0.39 17.70
CA ALA A 119 -4.17 0.95 17.86
C ALA A 119 -4.34 1.64 19.22
N ALA A 120 -3.80 1.07 20.31
CA ALA A 120 -3.87 1.67 21.64
C ALA A 120 -3.17 3.04 21.70
N ASN A 121 -2.08 3.19 20.94
CA ASN A 121 -1.25 4.41 20.90
C ASN A 121 -1.74 5.46 19.90
N ARG A 122 -2.88 5.25 19.22
CA ARG A 122 -3.41 6.19 18.19
C ARG A 122 -3.73 7.61 18.69
N HIS A 123 -3.69 7.83 20.00
CA HIS A 123 -3.92 9.13 20.64
C HIS A 123 -2.62 9.80 21.10
N ASP A 124 -1.48 9.13 20.94
CA ASP A 124 -0.16 9.70 21.23
C ASP A 124 0.16 10.74 20.15
N GLN A 125 0.61 11.92 20.59
CA GLN A 125 1.00 13.04 19.73
C GLN A 125 2.51 13.13 19.56
#